data_AF-A0A0F9T3D4-F1
#
_entry.id   AF-A0A0F9T3D4-F1
#
_cell.length_a   1.000
_cell.length_b   1.000
_cell.length_c   1.000
_cell.angle_alpha   90.00
_cell.angle_beta   90.00
_cell.angle_gamma   90.00
#
_symmetry.space_group_name_H-M   'P 1'
#
loop_
_entity.id
_entity.type
_entity.pdbx_description
1 polymer ?
#
loop_
_entity_poly.entity_id
_entity_poly.type
_entity_poly.pdbx_seq_one_letter_code
_entity_poly.pdbx_strand_id
1 'polypeptide(L)' 'MISQKTEEWFSQRLGKLTSSTFGDLMGTGRAKTEVFTLTGKSLINEKIAEKLTGERKEISGEALDWGT' A
#
# COMPACT_ATOMS: atom_id res chain seq x y z
N MET A 1 -3.63 22.71 5.24
CA MET A 1 -3.60 21.97 3.96
C MET A 1 -2.48 20.94 4.10
N ILE A 2 -2.75 19.66 3.83
CA ILE A 2 -1.73 18.61 3.94
C ILE A 2 -1.12 18.43 2.55
N SER A 3 0.20 18.54 2.46
CA SER A 3 0.94 18.42 1.20
C SER A 3 1.44 17.00 0.98
N GLN A 4 1.58 16.59 -0.27
CA GLN A 4 2.17 15.29 -0.60
C GLN A 4 3.61 15.22 -0.06
N LYS A 5 4.06 14.02 0.34
CA LYS A 5 5.38 13.74 0.94
C LYS A 5 5.64 14.32 2.34
N THR A 6 4.67 14.94 3.01
CA THR A 6 4.84 15.29 4.44
C THR A 6 4.53 14.10 5.36
N GLU A 7 5.03 14.14 6.59
CA GLU A 7 4.79 13.08 7.58
C GLU A 7 3.30 12.94 7.89
N GLU A 8 2.56 14.05 7.96
CA GLU A 8 1.11 14.03 8.17
C GLU A 8 0.39 13.33 7.02
N TRP A 9 0.88 13.48 5.78
CA TRP A 9 0.33 12.78 4.61
C TRP A 9 0.58 11.27 4.69
N PHE A 10 1.77 10.85 5.12
CA PHE A 10 2.10 9.44 5.31
C PHE A 10 1.32 8.81 6.45
N SER A 11 1.24 9.49 7.60
CA SER A 11 0.47 9.05 8.76
C SER A 11 -1.01 8.83 8.41
N GLN A 12 -1.61 9.70 7.60
CA GLN A 12 -3.00 9.51 7.16
C GLN A 12 -3.21 8.31 6.24
N ARG A 13 -2.17 7.82 5.55
CA ARG A 13 -2.24 6.69 4.62
C ARG A 13 -1.90 5.36 5.26
N LEU A 14 -1.31 5.39 6.45
CA LEU A 14 -0.80 4.23 7.14
C LEU A 14 -1.92 3.21 7.42
N GLY A 15 -1.73 1.98 6.94
CA GLY A 15 -2.70 0.90 7.08
C GLY A 15 -3.97 1.05 6.22
N LYS A 16 -4.01 2.02 5.30
CA LYS A 16 -5.13 2.22 4.37
C LYS A 16 -4.81 1.66 3.00
N LEU A 17 -5.84 1.18 2.32
CA LEU A 17 -5.77 0.87 0.91
C LEU A 17 -5.78 2.17 0.11
N THR A 18 -4.83 2.33 -0.80
CA THR A 18 -4.64 3.59 -1.54
C THR A 18 -4.85 3.35 -3.02
N SER A 19 -5.29 4.36 -3.76
CA SER A 19 -5.64 4.20 -5.18
C SER A 19 -4.51 3.63 -6.04
N SER A 20 -3.25 3.93 -5.70
CA SER A 20 -2.08 3.42 -6.41
C SER A 20 -1.83 1.93 -6.24
N THR A 21 -2.36 1.29 -5.19
CA THR A 21 -2.19 -0.14 -4.89
C THR A 21 -3.50 -0.92 -4.95
N PHE A 22 -4.64 -0.25 -5.14
CA PHE A 22 -5.95 -0.89 -5.12
C PHE A 22 -6.11 -1.95 -6.23
N GLY A 23 -5.40 -1.79 -7.35
CA GLY A 23 -5.35 -2.77 -8.44
C GLY A 23 -4.94 -4.17 -8.00
N ASP A 24 -4.06 -4.29 -7.00
CA ASP A 24 -3.55 -5.57 -6.51
C ASP A 24 -4.64 -6.42 -5.82
N LEU A 25 -5.70 -5.77 -5.32
CA LEU A 25 -6.86 -6.43 -4.70
C LEU A 25 -7.95 -6.81 -5.68
N MET A 26 -7.94 -6.24 -6.89
CA MET A 26 -9.00 -6.49 -7.87
C MET A 26 -8.81 -7.81 -8.62
N GLY A 27 -7.64 -8.44 -8.52
CA GLY A 27 -7.37 -9.75 -9.11
C GLY A 27 -8.01 -10.89 -8.31
N THR A 28 -8.40 -11.95 -9.03
CA THR A 28 -8.93 -13.18 -8.44
C THR A 28 -7.86 -14.27 -8.31
N GLY A 29 -7.98 -15.11 -7.27
CA GLY A 29 -7.08 -16.25 -7.07
C GLY A 29 -7.16 -17.25 -8.23
N ARG A 30 -6.05 -17.97 -8.49
CA ARG A 30 -5.99 -18.96 -9.58
C ARG A 30 -6.78 -20.23 -9.25
N ALA A 31 -6.83 -20.61 -7.97
CA ALA A 31 -7.63 -21.71 -7.49
C ALA A 31 -9.01 -21.22 -7.06
N LYS A 32 -10.04 -22.05 -7.25
CA LYS A 32 -11.44 -21.72 -6.88
C LYS A 32 -11.63 -21.42 -5.39
N THR A 33 -10.72 -21.88 -4.54
CA THR A 33 -10.73 -21.66 -3.09
C THR A 33 -10.01 -20.38 -2.67
N GLU A 34 -9.29 -19.73 -3.58
CA GLU A 34 -8.51 -18.54 -3.26
C GLU A 34 -9.24 -17.27 -3.68
N VAL A 35 -9.52 -16.40 -2.70
CA VAL A 35 -10.17 -15.11 -2.94
C VAL A 35 -9.20 -14.10 -3.56
N PHE A 36 -7.98 -14.03 -3.03
CA PHE A 36 -6.98 -13.04 -3.44
C PHE A 36 -5.82 -13.67 -4.21
N THR A 37 -5.25 -12.91 -5.14
CA THR A 37 -3.95 -13.21 -5.75
C THR A 37 -2.82 -13.19 -4.72
N LEU A 38 -1.64 -13.72 -5.06
CA LEU A 38 -0.45 -13.61 -4.21
C LEU A 38 -0.09 -12.14 -3.94
N THR A 39 -0.21 -11.27 -4.94
CA THR A 39 0.02 -9.83 -4.80
C THR A 39 -0.99 -9.18 -3.85
N GLY A 40 -2.27 -9.51 -3.98
CA GLY A 40 -3.31 -9.02 -3.08
C GLY A 40 -3.09 -9.45 -1.63
N LYS A 41 -2.71 -10.71 -1.41
CA LYS A 41 -2.32 -11.21 -0.06
C LYS A 41 -1.10 -10.46 0.48
N SER A 42 -0.08 -10.21 -0.35
CA SER A 42 1.10 -9.44 0.05
C SER A 42 0.73 -8.02 0.48
N LEU A 43 -0.11 -7.33 -0.28
CA LEU A 43 -0.59 -5.98 0.05
C LEU A 43 -1.39 -5.99 1.36
N ILE A 44 -2.27 -6.97 1.57
CA ILE A 44 -3.04 -7.10 2.82
C ILE A 44 -2.08 -7.25 4.01
N ASN A 45 -1.09 -8.13 3.91
CA ASN A 45 -0.11 -8.34 4.97
C ASN A 45 0.70 -7.07 5.27
N GLU A 46 1.09 -6.32 4.23
CA GLU A 46 1.77 -5.04 4.39
C GLU A 46 0.90 -4.04 5.16
N LYS A 47 -0.38 -3.88 4.78
CA LYS A 47 -1.28 -2.94 5.46
C LYS A 47 -1.64 -3.36 6.88
N ILE A 48 -1.68 -4.66 7.16
CA ILE A 48 -1.81 -5.17 8.53
C ILE A 48 -0.56 -4.84 9.33
N ALA A 49 0.64 -5.08 8.77
CA ALA A 49 1.90 -4.75 9.43
C ALA A 49 1.97 -3.25 9.77
N GLU A 50 1.67 -2.38 8.80
CA GLU A 50 1.58 -0.93 9.02
C GLU A 50 0.63 -0.59 10.19
N LYS A 51 -0.57 -1.18 10.23
CA LYS A 51 -1.51 -0.93 11.35
C LYS A 51 -0.99 -1.38 12.70
N LEU A 52 -0.24 -2.49 12.74
CA LEU A 52 0.25 -3.07 14.00
C LEU A 52 1.50 -2.37 14.51
N THR A 53 2.40 -1.95 13.63
CA THR A 53 3.68 -1.33 14.01
C THR A 53 3.61 0.19 14.08
N GLY A 54 2.67 0.82 13.35
CA GLY A 54 2.69 2.27 13.16
C GLY A 54 3.79 2.72 12.19
N GLU A 55 4.50 1.79 11.56
CA GLU A 55 5.64 2.06 10.68
C GLU A 55 5.30 1.74 9.23
N ARG A 56 5.77 2.57 8.31
CA ARG A 56 5.68 2.34 6.86
C ARG A 56 7.01 1.86 6.32
N LYS A 57 6.96 1.04 5.27
CA LYS A 57 8.15 0.80 4.44
C LYS A 57 8.47 2.06 3.65
N GLU A 58 9.67 2.60 3.86
CA GLU A 58 10.15 3.71 3.05
C GLU A 58 10.45 3.24 1.63
N ILE A 59 9.93 3.98 0.64
CA ILE A 59 10.14 3.73 -0.77
C ILE A 59 10.84 4.95 -1.37
N SER A 60 11.95 4.72 -2.03
CA SER A 60 12.73 5.73 -2.73
C SER A 60 13.04 5.24 -4.15
N GLY A 61 13.25 6.18 -5.07
CA GLY A 61 13.60 5.87 -6.45
C GLY A 61 13.42 7.08 -7.37
N GLU A 62 14.16 7.10 -8.47
CA GLU A 62 14.23 8.23 -9.40
C GLU A 62 12.86 8.69 -9.90
N ALA A 63 11.93 7.76 -10.13
CA ALA A 63 10.56 8.08 -10.56
C ALA A 63 9.76 8.87 -9.50
N LEU A 64 10.01 8.60 -8.21
CA LEU A 64 9.37 9.34 -7.11
C LEU A 64 10.00 10.72 -6.92
N ASP A 65 11.28 10.88 -7.23
CA ASP A 65 11.98 12.16 -7.15
C ASP A 65 11.61 13.08 -8.31
N TRP A 66 11.52 12.53 -9.53
CA TRP A 66 11.12 13.27 -10.72
C TRP A 66 9.67 13.76 -10.68
N GLY A 67 8.77 12.98 -10.07
CA GLY A 67 7.33 13.29 -9.99
C GLY A 67 6.93 14.26 -8.88
N THR A 68 7.88 14.93 -8.23
CA THR A 68 7.65 15.86 -7.11
C THR A 68 7.80 17.30 -7.56
#